data_AF-A0A261BMJ6-F1
#
_entry.id   AF-A0A261BMJ6-F1
#
_cell.length_a   1.000
_cell.length_b   1.000
_cell.length_c   1.000
_cell.angle_alpha   90.00
_cell.angle_beta   90.00
_cell.angle_gamma   90.00
#
_symmetry.space_group_name_H-M   'P 1'
#
loop_
_entity.id
_entity.type
_entity.pdbx_description
1 polymer ?
#
loop_
_entity_poly.entity_id
_entity_poly.type
_entity_poly.pdbx_seq_one_letter_code
_entity_poly.pdbx_strand_id
1 'polypeptide(L)'
;MDVDRLMRDLTVDQLENIQQNLEKEMEGKRENLREMVGRRYRDVLEASSEVRHVCSLAEKLASDIANTRISYQSSHIRSGSRDEQKAGEHLYAINYLVSSIGSDGGEPLDDVVAFCMVEHLLKQLISNHSSAMIHKNARALTNRIVATRSELELQNSSTLVDISRSDWATNQLAAIALLQGKDIGQLLELYLEKRFEYIIRLIEDSATILNIVDEIKKTLSVVEELFVHGELIHAIHSVCNGQYRCELIREMCADQAYSFERTINEDLDRVWRYMREKLSGRGAGTLPSQLVGEKCAAWIEKTCAVTHKLVAEVCEYFDNLDQVIDLLQAITVSLKQDWPRIGSSRSVYDKLLQTAVVDKAKSICAPMADTATPSAMKETMATNVLQLLLRLCDLHSDKQNGAARFLARARLALALVHSESSLISTLLDKDSQRITSLNQRLRSIIEKNL
;
A
#
# COMPACT_ATOMS: atom_id res chain seq x y z
N MET A 1 -36.84 -9.60 65.12
CA MET A 1 -37.63 -8.72 65.99
C MET A 1 -37.68 -9.37 67.37
N ASP A 2 -37.44 -8.59 68.41
CA ASP A 2 -37.40 -9.08 69.80
C ASP A 2 -38.82 -9.05 70.38
N VAL A 3 -39.43 -10.23 70.52
CA VAL A 3 -40.87 -10.40 70.84
C VAL A 3 -41.20 -9.83 72.22
N ASP A 4 -40.26 -9.93 73.16
CA ASP A 4 -40.43 -9.49 74.55
C ASP A 4 -40.46 -7.97 74.70
N ARG A 5 -39.87 -7.24 73.75
CA ARG A 5 -39.96 -5.77 73.68
C ARG A 5 -41.28 -5.33 73.06
N LEU A 6 -41.73 -5.99 72.00
CA LEU A 6 -43.02 -5.70 71.36
C LEU A 6 -44.20 -5.87 72.31
N MET A 7 -44.18 -6.90 73.17
CA MET A 7 -45.26 -7.14 74.15
C MET A 7 -45.28 -6.14 75.31
N ARG A 8 -44.19 -5.39 75.57
CA ARG A 8 -44.14 -4.37 76.63
C ARG A 8 -44.53 -2.98 76.13
N ASP A 9 -44.13 -2.65 74.90
CA ASP A 9 -44.19 -1.28 74.39
C ASP A 9 -45.44 -0.99 73.54
N LEU A 10 -46.19 -2.03 73.13
CA LEU A 10 -47.36 -1.91 72.26
C LEU A 10 -48.61 -2.50 72.91
N THR A 11 -49.76 -1.88 72.64
CA THR A 11 -51.06 -2.38 73.09
C THR A 11 -51.47 -3.62 72.27
N VAL A 12 -52.36 -4.45 72.83
CA VAL A 12 -52.84 -5.68 72.17
C VAL A 12 -53.42 -5.38 70.78
N ASP A 13 -54.20 -4.31 70.65
CA ASP A 13 -54.79 -3.89 69.37
C ASP A 13 -53.71 -3.51 68.32
N GLN A 14 -52.61 -2.91 68.75
CA GLN A 14 -51.49 -2.59 67.85
C GLN A 14 -50.71 -3.84 67.44
N LEU A 15 -50.56 -4.81 68.33
CA LEU A 15 -49.96 -6.11 68.02
C LEU A 15 -50.83 -6.92 67.05
N GLU A 16 -52.16 -6.92 67.23
CA GLU A 16 -53.10 -7.55 66.31
C GLU A 16 -53.05 -6.91 64.92
N ASN A 17 -52.96 -5.58 64.85
CA ASN A 17 -52.85 -4.86 63.58
C ASN A 17 -51.49 -5.14 62.88
N ILE A 18 -50.39 -5.21 63.63
CA ILE A 18 -49.08 -5.62 63.09
C ILE A 18 -49.14 -7.07 62.60
N GLN A 19 -49.77 -7.98 63.35
CA GLN A 19 -49.94 -9.37 62.94
C GLN A 19 -50.76 -9.48 61.66
N GLN A 20 -51.91 -8.81 61.56
CA GLN A 20 -52.74 -8.80 60.35
C GLN A 20 -51.99 -8.24 59.14
N ASN A 21 -51.21 -7.17 59.33
CA ASN A 21 -50.40 -6.59 58.26
C ASN A 21 -49.28 -7.55 57.83
N LEU A 22 -48.61 -8.22 58.77
CA LEU A 22 -47.59 -9.22 58.48
C LEU A 22 -48.19 -10.44 57.77
N GLU A 23 -49.36 -10.93 58.18
CA GLU A 23 -50.06 -12.03 57.51
C GLU A 23 -50.45 -11.64 56.08
N LYS A 24 -50.94 -10.42 55.87
CA LYS A 24 -51.27 -9.91 54.54
C LYS A 24 -50.02 -9.74 53.66
N GLU A 25 -48.92 -9.23 54.21
CA GLU A 25 -47.67 -9.09 53.47
C GLU A 25 -47.04 -10.46 53.17
N MET A 26 -47.12 -11.42 54.10
CA MET A 26 -46.68 -12.79 53.89
C MET A 26 -47.48 -13.47 52.78
N GLU A 27 -48.81 -13.36 52.78
CA GLU A 27 -49.64 -13.97 51.73
C GLU A 27 -49.39 -13.30 50.37
N GLY A 28 -49.20 -11.97 50.35
CA GLY A 28 -48.81 -11.24 49.15
C GLY A 28 -47.45 -11.68 48.59
N LYS A 29 -46.44 -11.85 49.45
CA LYS A 29 -45.12 -12.37 49.03
C LYS A 29 -45.21 -13.83 48.57
N ARG A 30 -46.04 -14.65 49.22
CA ARG A 30 -46.25 -16.05 48.84
C ARG A 30 -46.86 -16.16 47.45
N GLU A 31 -47.86 -15.33 47.14
CA GLU A 31 -48.49 -15.30 45.82
C GLU A 31 -47.54 -14.73 44.75
N ASN A 32 -46.81 -13.65 45.04
CA ASN A 32 -45.79 -13.11 44.13
C ASN A 32 -44.70 -14.15 43.81
N LEU A 33 -44.26 -14.91 44.81
CA LEU A 33 -43.25 -15.96 44.62
C LEU A 33 -43.81 -17.13 43.80
N ARG A 34 -45.07 -17.49 44.02
CA ARG A 34 -45.79 -18.49 43.20
C ARG A 34 -45.87 -18.07 41.74
N GLU A 35 -46.20 -16.81 41.48
CA GLU A 35 -46.30 -16.29 40.13
C GLU A 35 -44.93 -16.18 39.44
N MET A 36 -43.91 -15.68 40.15
CA MET A 36 -42.54 -15.57 39.64
C MET A 36 -41.96 -16.94 39.28
N VAL A 37 -42.11 -17.93 40.17
CA VAL A 37 -41.66 -19.30 39.92
C VAL A 37 -42.47 -19.93 38.78
N GLY A 38 -43.79 -19.71 38.74
CA GLY A 38 -44.64 -20.20 37.66
C GLY A 38 -44.30 -19.64 36.28
N ARG A 39 -43.99 -18.33 36.19
CA ARG A 39 -43.50 -17.71 34.96
C ARG A 39 -42.15 -18.29 34.55
N ARG A 40 -41.19 -18.35 35.48
CA ARG A 40 -39.84 -18.88 35.19
C ARG A 40 -39.85 -20.35 34.77
N TYR A 41 -40.72 -21.18 35.34
CA TYR A 41 -40.92 -22.56 34.88
C TYR A 41 -41.51 -22.62 33.47
N ARG A 42 -42.47 -21.76 33.13
CA ARG A 42 -43.02 -21.67 31.76
C ARG A 42 -41.95 -21.24 30.77
N ASP A 43 -41.18 -20.20 31.08
CA ASP A 43 -40.12 -19.70 30.21
C ASP A 43 -39.05 -20.78 29.95
N VAL A 44 -38.66 -21.55 30.98
CA VAL A 44 -37.72 -22.67 30.84
C VAL A 44 -38.30 -23.81 30.00
N LEU A 45 -39.59 -24.12 30.15
CA LEU A 45 -40.27 -25.15 29.36
C LEU A 45 -40.41 -24.73 27.90
N GLU A 46 -40.75 -23.48 27.64
CA GLU A 46 -40.86 -22.90 26.30
C GLU A 46 -39.50 -22.89 25.62
N ALA A 47 -38.45 -22.36 26.27
CA ALA A 47 -37.08 -22.41 25.77
C ALA A 47 -36.60 -23.85 25.50
N SER A 48 -36.94 -24.80 26.38
CA SER A 48 -36.62 -26.22 26.15
C SER A 48 -37.35 -26.80 24.93
N SER A 49 -38.60 -26.38 24.70
CA SER A 49 -39.38 -26.81 23.53
C SER A 49 -38.82 -26.21 22.23
N GLU A 50 -38.40 -24.95 22.24
CA GLU A 50 -37.73 -24.29 21.12
C GLU A 50 -36.40 -24.95 20.81
N VAL A 51 -35.57 -25.26 21.81
CA VAL A 51 -34.30 -25.98 21.62
C VAL A 51 -34.55 -27.34 20.97
N ARG A 52 -35.56 -28.10 21.43
CA ARG A 52 -35.92 -29.38 20.77
C ARG A 52 -36.39 -29.18 19.33
N HIS A 53 -37.14 -28.12 19.06
CA HIS A 53 -37.57 -27.80 17.70
C HIS A 53 -36.37 -27.45 16.81
N VAL A 54 -35.42 -26.67 17.30
CA VAL A 54 -34.16 -26.35 16.60
C VAL A 54 -33.34 -27.61 16.35
N CYS A 55 -33.20 -28.51 17.33
CA CYS A 55 -32.52 -29.79 17.12
C CYS A 55 -33.21 -30.64 16.05
N SER A 56 -34.54 -30.72 16.07
CA SER A 56 -35.31 -31.45 15.05
C SER A 56 -35.16 -30.83 13.66
N LEU A 57 -35.16 -29.50 13.55
CA LEU A 57 -34.90 -28.80 12.29
C LEU A 57 -33.48 -29.07 11.79
N ALA A 58 -32.48 -29.10 12.68
CA ALA A 58 -31.10 -29.41 12.33
C ALA A 58 -30.94 -30.86 11.87
N GLU A 59 -31.60 -31.82 12.53
CA GLU A 59 -31.64 -33.23 12.10
C GLU A 59 -32.34 -33.38 10.75
N LYS A 60 -33.46 -32.68 10.54
CA LYS A 60 -34.17 -32.67 9.26
C LYS A 60 -33.31 -32.06 8.16
N LEU A 61 -32.64 -30.93 8.41
CA LEU A 61 -31.69 -30.33 7.47
C LEU A 61 -30.53 -31.27 7.16
N ALA A 62 -29.95 -31.92 8.17
CA ALA A 62 -28.88 -32.90 7.98
C ALA A 62 -29.37 -34.10 7.16
N SER A 63 -30.59 -34.58 7.41
CA SER A 63 -31.22 -35.63 6.63
C SER A 63 -31.53 -35.17 5.21
N ASP A 64 -32.01 -33.96 4.99
CA ASP A 64 -32.33 -33.42 3.67
C ASP A 64 -31.05 -33.19 2.86
N ILE A 65 -29.95 -32.75 3.49
CA ILE A 65 -28.62 -32.69 2.88
C ILE A 65 -28.10 -34.10 2.55
N ALA A 66 -28.23 -35.07 3.47
CA ALA A 66 -27.82 -36.45 3.24
C ALA A 66 -28.64 -37.10 2.11
N ASN A 67 -29.95 -36.89 2.11
CA ASN A 67 -30.86 -37.35 1.06
C ASN A 67 -30.58 -36.67 -0.27
N THR A 68 -30.26 -35.37 -0.28
CA THR A 68 -29.81 -34.66 -1.48
C THR A 68 -28.50 -35.27 -1.98
N ARG A 69 -27.53 -35.54 -1.10
CA ARG A 69 -26.25 -36.18 -1.45
C ARG A 69 -26.44 -37.60 -2.01
N ILE A 70 -27.36 -38.38 -1.44
CA ILE A 70 -27.70 -39.74 -1.89
C ILE A 70 -28.53 -39.70 -3.18
N SER A 71 -29.46 -38.76 -3.33
CA SER A 71 -30.18 -38.50 -4.58
C SER A 71 -29.20 -38.07 -5.66
N TYR A 72 -28.21 -37.23 -5.40
CA TYR A 72 -27.15 -36.94 -6.39
C TYR A 72 -26.29 -38.17 -6.75
N GLN A 73 -26.14 -39.13 -5.85
CA GLN A 73 -25.47 -40.41 -6.15
C GLN A 73 -26.36 -41.43 -6.87
N SER A 74 -27.69 -41.35 -6.72
CA SER A 74 -28.66 -42.34 -7.22
C SER A 74 -29.50 -41.86 -8.42
N SER A 75 -29.76 -40.55 -8.56
CA SER A 75 -30.36 -39.91 -9.73
C SER A 75 -29.27 -39.49 -10.71
N HIS A 76 -28.57 -40.49 -11.23
CA HIS A 76 -28.03 -40.37 -12.56
C HIS A 76 -29.20 -40.34 -13.55
N ILE A 77 -29.69 -39.14 -13.88
CA ILE A 77 -30.06 -38.86 -15.27
C ILE A 77 -28.74 -38.88 -16.06
N ARG A 78 -28.13 -40.06 -16.19
CA ARG A 78 -26.97 -40.32 -17.04
C ARG A 78 -27.50 -40.38 -18.46
N SER A 79 -27.44 -39.26 -19.17
CA SER A 79 -27.52 -39.28 -20.63
C SER A 79 -26.20 -38.96 -21.31
N GLY A 80 -25.09 -38.86 -20.57
CA GLY A 80 -23.78 -38.56 -21.15
C GLY A 80 -22.62 -39.33 -20.53
N SER A 81 -21.57 -39.54 -21.32
CA SER A 81 -20.29 -40.07 -20.87
C SER A 81 -19.66 -39.16 -19.81
N ARG A 82 -18.79 -39.70 -18.93
CA ARG A 82 -18.00 -38.87 -17.98
C ARG A 82 -17.25 -37.74 -18.71
N ASP A 83 -16.86 -37.96 -19.95
CA ASP A 83 -16.18 -36.97 -20.79
C ASP A 83 -17.11 -35.83 -21.23
N GLU A 84 -18.40 -36.11 -21.45
CA GLU A 84 -19.38 -35.09 -21.81
C GLU A 84 -19.76 -34.25 -20.59
N GLN A 85 -19.83 -34.87 -19.41
CA GLN A 85 -20.01 -34.14 -18.15
C GLN A 85 -18.82 -33.19 -17.91
N LYS A 86 -17.58 -33.67 -18.01
CA LYS A 86 -16.38 -32.83 -17.84
C LYS A 86 -16.35 -31.68 -18.85
N ALA A 87 -16.73 -31.93 -20.11
CA ALA A 87 -16.85 -30.88 -21.11
C ALA A 87 -17.92 -29.83 -20.76
N GLY A 88 -19.06 -30.25 -20.20
CA GLY A 88 -20.11 -29.36 -19.72
C GLY A 88 -19.63 -28.46 -18.57
N GLU A 89 -18.92 -29.05 -17.60
CA GLU A 89 -18.30 -28.33 -16.48
C GLU A 89 -17.27 -27.30 -16.99
N HIS A 90 -16.43 -27.67 -17.96
CA HIS A 90 -15.46 -26.76 -18.60
C HIS A 90 -16.14 -25.61 -19.36
N LEU A 91 -17.20 -25.89 -20.11
CA LEU A 91 -17.96 -24.86 -20.84
C LEU A 91 -18.66 -23.89 -19.88
N TYR A 92 -19.18 -24.38 -18.76
CA TYR A 92 -19.74 -23.53 -17.71
C TYR A 92 -18.67 -22.61 -17.13
N ALA A 93 -17.53 -23.18 -16.70
CA ALA A 93 -16.45 -22.43 -16.09
C ALA A 93 -15.89 -21.34 -17.01
N ILE A 94 -15.70 -21.65 -18.30
CA ILE A 94 -15.26 -20.66 -19.29
C ILE A 94 -16.27 -19.51 -19.39
N ASN A 95 -17.56 -19.80 -19.52
CA ASN A 95 -18.57 -18.75 -19.67
C ASN A 95 -18.69 -17.88 -18.41
N TYR A 96 -18.61 -18.48 -17.22
CA TYR A 96 -18.64 -17.76 -15.95
C TYR A 96 -17.44 -16.81 -15.84
N LEU A 97 -16.22 -17.34 -15.95
CA LEU A 97 -15.00 -16.56 -15.73
C LEU A 97 -14.84 -15.45 -16.77
N VAL A 98 -15.05 -15.73 -18.07
CA VAL A 98 -14.96 -14.69 -19.12
C VAL A 98 -16.02 -13.60 -18.97
N SER A 99 -17.12 -13.85 -18.25
CA SER A 99 -18.14 -12.84 -17.97
C SER A 99 -17.87 -12.06 -16.69
N SER A 100 -17.00 -12.58 -15.82
CA SER A 100 -16.67 -11.99 -14.52
C SER A 100 -15.38 -11.18 -14.54
N ILE A 101 -14.47 -11.51 -15.46
CA ILE A 101 -13.21 -10.79 -15.70
C ILE A 101 -13.50 -9.33 -16.07
N GLY A 102 -12.80 -8.40 -15.42
CA GLY A 102 -12.95 -6.96 -15.65
C GLY A 102 -14.22 -6.36 -15.03
N SER A 103 -14.77 -7.01 -14.01
CA SER A 103 -15.85 -6.44 -13.20
C SER A 103 -15.34 -5.28 -12.32
N ASP A 104 -16.21 -4.30 -12.06
CA ASP A 104 -15.85 -3.11 -11.28
C ASP A 104 -15.33 -3.49 -9.88
N GLY A 105 -14.06 -3.16 -9.62
CA GLY A 105 -13.40 -3.40 -8.32
C GLY A 105 -12.61 -4.70 -8.22
N GLY A 106 -12.50 -5.49 -9.30
CA GLY A 106 -11.64 -6.68 -9.33
C GLY A 106 -10.14 -6.36 -9.27
N GLU A 107 -9.36 -7.25 -8.65
CA GLU A 107 -7.89 -7.14 -8.65
C GLU A 107 -7.31 -7.64 -9.99
N PRO A 108 -6.32 -6.94 -10.59
CA PRO A 108 -5.72 -7.34 -11.87
C PRO A 108 -5.17 -8.76 -11.88
N LEU A 109 -4.66 -9.23 -10.73
CA LEU A 109 -4.10 -10.56 -10.59
C LEU A 109 -5.18 -11.64 -10.66
N ASP A 110 -6.35 -11.40 -10.07
CA ASP A 110 -7.48 -12.32 -10.12
C ASP A 110 -8.01 -12.49 -11.54
N ASP A 111 -8.16 -11.38 -12.27
CA ASP A 111 -8.58 -11.40 -13.67
C ASP A 111 -7.63 -12.24 -14.53
N VAL A 112 -6.31 -12.08 -14.35
CA VAL A 112 -5.32 -12.84 -15.11
C VAL A 112 -5.28 -14.31 -14.70
N VAL A 113 -5.38 -14.64 -13.42
CA VAL A 113 -5.40 -16.04 -12.96
C VAL A 113 -6.66 -16.76 -13.48
N ALA A 114 -7.82 -16.11 -13.38
CA ALA A 114 -9.06 -16.59 -13.97
C ALA A 114 -8.92 -16.76 -15.49
N PHE A 115 -8.28 -15.81 -16.17
CA PHE A 115 -8.05 -15.90 -17.61
C PHE A 115 -7.11 -17.05 -18.01
N CYS A 116 -6.03 -17.29 -17.25
CA CYS A 116 -5.14 -18.45 -17.48
C CYS A 116 -5.91 -19.78 -17.32
N MET A 117 -6.86 -19.85 -16.40
CA MET A 117 -7.76 -21.00 -16.26
C MET A 117 -8.65 -21.15 -17.50
N VAL A 118 -9.25 -20.07 -17.99
CA VAL A 118 -10.05 -20.06 -19.22
C VAL A 118 -9.27 -20.58 -20.42
N GLU A 119 -8.03 -20.08 -20.63
CA GLU A 119 -7.18 -20.52 -21.74
C GLU A 119 -6.87 -22.01 -21.65
N HIS A 120 -6.59 -22.51 -20.45
CA HIS A 120 -6.33 -23.92 -20.22
C HIS A 120 -7.56 -24.78 -20.53
N LEU A 121 -8.72 -24.42 -19.99
CA LEU A 121 -9.97 -25.14 -20.19
C LEU A 121 -10.38 -25.15 -21.66
N LEU A 122 -10.25 -24.02 -22.37
CA LEU A 122 -10.51 -23.96 -23.81
C LEU A 122 -9.60 -24.92 -24.58
N LYS A 123 -8.30 -24.95 -24.23
CA LYS A 123 -7.34 -25.87 -24.85
C LYS A 123 -7.72 -27.34 -24.59
N GLN A 124 -8.16 -27.68 -23.38
CA GLN A 124 -8.67 -29.02 -23.06
C GLN A 124 -9.88 -29.37 -23.93
N LEU A 125 -10.86 -28.46 -24.05
CA LEU A 125 -12.05 -28.64 -24.89
C LEU A 125 -11.73 -28.89 -26.37
N ILE A 126 -10.70 -28.20 -26.89
CA ILE A 126 -10.29 -28.33 -28.29
C ILE A 126 -9.44 -29.59 -28.52
N SER A 127 -8.55 -29.96 -27.60
CA SER A 127 -7.58 -31.04 -27.80
C SER A 127 -8.07 -32.43 -27.38
N ASN A 128 -8.94 -32.53 -26.37
CA ASN A 128 -9.22 -33.81 -25.71
C ASN A 128 -10.63 -34.36 -25.93
N HIS A 129 -11.54 -33.59 -26.54
CA HIS A 129 -12.89 -34.05 -26.82
C HIS A 129 -13.06 -34.32 -28.31
N SER A 130 -13.84 -35.33 -28.67
CA SER A 130 -14.14 -35.73 -30.06
C SER A 130 -15.49 -35.22 -30.57
N SER A 131 -16.30 -34.61 -29.71
CA SER A 131 -17.64 -34.14 -30.07
C SER A 131 -17.60 -32.88 -30.94
N ALA A 132 -18.19 -32.97 -32.13
CA ALA A 132 -18.31 -31.84 -33.06
C ALA A 132 -19.05 -30.64 -32.46
N MET A 133 -20.04 -30.87 -31.58
CA MET A 133 -20.78 -29.80 -30.91
C MET A 133 -19.89 -29.04 -29.90
N ILE A 134 -19.08 -29.77 -29.13
CA ILE A 134 -18.12 -29.17 -28.18
C ILE A 134 -17.10 -28.32 -28.95
N HIS A 135 -16.55 -28.83 -30.06
CA HIS A 135 -15.63 -28.06 -30.90
C HIS A 135 -16.27 -26.80 -31.48
N LYS A 136 -17.53 -26.86 -31.92
CA LYS A 136 -18.27 -25.69 -32.43
C LYS A 136 -18.41 -24.62 -31.35
N ASN A 137 -18.78 -25.01 -30.12
CA ASN A 137 -18.91 -24.08 -29.00
C ASN A 137 -17.56 -23.49 -28.58
N ALA A 138 -16.52 -24.32 -28.46
CA ALA A 138 -15.16 -23.87 -28.15
C ALA A 138 -14.65 -22.85 -29.19
N ARG A 139 -14.87 -23.12 -30.49
CA ARG A 139 -14.52 -22.18 -31.56
C ARG A 139 -15.28 -20.86 -31.47
N ALA A 140 -16.57 -20.91 -31.10
CA ALA A 140 -17.37 -19.69 -30.92
C ALA A 140 -16.82 -18.81 -29.78
N LEU A 141 -16.29 -19.43 -28.72
CA LEU A 141 -15.69 -18.74 -27.57
C LEU A 141 -14.28 -18.21 -27.85
N THR A 142 -13.57 -18.76 -28.85
CA THR A 142 -12.18 -18.40 -29.14
C THR A 142 -12.01 -16.91 -29.43
N ASN A 143 -12.87 -16.31 -30.26
CA ASN A 143 -12.78 -14.88 -30.58
C ASN A 143 -12.99 -13.99 -29.35
N ARG A 144 -13.93 -14.38 -28.47
CA ARG A 144 -14.19 -13.66 -27.22
C ARG A 144 -12.98 -13.74 -26.28
N ILE A 145 -12.38 -14.93 -26.14
CA ILE A 145 -11.22 -15.15 -25.28
C ILE A 145 -9.99 -14.38 -25.80
N VAL A 146 -9.77 -14.35 -27.11
CA VAL A 146 -8.71 -13.54 -27.72
C VAL A 146 -8.94 -12.05 -27.50
N ALA A 147 -10.18 -11.57 -27.61
CA ALA A 147 -10.52 -10.18 -27.31
C ALA A 147 -10.28 -9.84 -25.83
N THR A 148 -10.73 -10.69 -24.90
CA THR A 148 -10.49 -10.54 -23.46
C THR A 148 -9.00 -10.51 -23.14
N ARG A 149 -8.19 -11.34 -23.80
CA ARG A 149 -6.73 -11.31 -23.65
C ARG A 149 -6.14 -9.95 -23.98
N SER A 150 -6.47 -9.43 -25.17
CA SER A 150 -5.97 -8.15 -25.65
C SER A 150 -6.41 -6.99 -24.75
N GLU A 151 -7.64 -7.03 -24.25
CA GLU A 151 -8.16 -6.04 -23.31
C GLU A 151 -7.39 -6.08 -21.98
N LEU A 152 -7.18 -7.25 -21.39
CA LEU A 152 -6.39 -7.39 -20.17
C LEU A 152 -4.94 -6.95 -20.35
N GLU A 153 -4.32 -7.26 -21.50
CA GLU A 153 -2.96 -6.80 -21.82
C GLU A 153 -2.89 -5.27 -21.92
N LEU A 154 -3.90 -4.64 -22.51
CA LEU A 154 -4.01 -3.19 -22.63
C LEU A 154 -4.25 -2.53 -21.27
N GLN A 155 -5.27 -2.98 -20.53
CA GLN A 155 -5.64 -2.46 -19.21
C GLN A 155 -4.48 -2.57 -18.22
N ASN A 156 -3.87 -3.75 -18.10
CA ASN A 156 -2.72 -3.94 -17.20
C ASN A 156 -1.50 -3.09 -17.61
N SER A 157 -1.34 -2.75 -18.88
CA SER A 157 -0.23 -1.88 -19.30
C SER A 157 -0.53 -0.40 -19.12
N SER A 158 -1.80 0.02 -19.27
CA SER A 158 -2.21 1.42 -19.20
C SER A 158 -2.36 1.92 -17.76
N THR A 159 -2.94 1.12 -16.86
CA THR A 159 -3.16 1.53 -15.46
C THR A 159 -1.89 1.52 -14.62
N LEU A 160 -0.80 0.88 -15.09
CA LEU A 160 0.50 0.83 -14.39
C LEU A 160 1.12 2.22 -14.19
N VAL A 161 0.75 3.18 -15.04
CA VAL A 161 1.22 4.58 -14.97
C VAL A 161 0.86 5.23 -13.63
N ASP A 162 -0.34 4.97 -13.12
CA ASP A 162 -0.90 5.68 -11.97
C ASP A 162 -0.54 5.02 -10.61
N ILE A 163 0.22 3.91 -10.64
CA ILE A 163 0.46 3.10 -9.45
C ILE A 163 1.70 3.56 -8.69
N SER A 164 1.43 4.10 -7.51
CA SER A 164 2.44 4.55 -6.56
C SER A 164 2.50 3.71 -5.29
N ARG A 165 1.62 2.71 -5.14
CA ARG A 165 1.59 1.79 -4.00
C ARG A 165 2.16 0.43 -4.37
N SER A 166 2.91 -0.18 -3.46
CA SER A 166 3.60 -1.45 -3.69
C SER A 166 2.65 -2.64 -3.81
N ASP A 167 1.56 -2.69 -3.05
CA ASP A 167 0.55 -3.75 -3.13
C ASP A 167 -0.10 -3.82 -4.52
N TRP A 168 -0.59 -2.69 -5.03
CA TRP A 168 -1.16 -2.58 -6.37
C TRP A 168 -0.11 -2.86 -7.47
N ALA A 169 1.11 -2.34 -7.31
CA ALA A 169 2.18 -2.57 -8.28
C ALA A 169 2.56 -4.05 -8.34
N THR A 170 2.58 -4.74 -7.21
CA THR A 170 2.87 -6.18 -7.11
C THR A 170 1.81 -6.99 -7.83
N ASN A 171 0.53 -6.75 -7.52
CA ASN A 171 -0.59 -7.43 -8.17
C ASN A 171 -0.56 -7.25 -9.69
N GLN A 172 -0.37 -6.01 -10.15
CA GLN A 172 -0.41 -5.70 -11.56
C GLN A 172 0.81 -6.20 -12.34
N LEU A 173 2.02 -6.08 -11.78
CA LEU A 173 3.23 -6.62 -12.42
C LEU A 173 3.23 -8.15 -12.42
N ALA A 174 2.69 -8.79 -11.38
CA ALA A 174 2.50 -10.24 -11.36
C ALA A 174 1.48 -10.68 -12.44
N ALA A 175 0.37 -9.96 -12.59
CA ALA A 175 -0.59 -10.16 -13.69
C ALA A 175 0.10 -10.05 -15.07
N ILE A 176 0.89 -9.00 -15.31
CA ILE A 176 1.64 -8.84 -16.57
C ILE A 176 2.64 -9.98 -16.77
N ALA A 177 3.34 -10.41 -15.73
CA ALA A 177 4.29 -11.51 -15.79
C ALA A 177 3.61 -12.81 -16.23
N LEU A 178 2.46 -13.15 -15.63
CA LEU A 178 1.71 -14.37 -15.94
C LEU A 178 1.11 -14.32 -17.35
N LEU A 179 0.50 -13.18 -17.72
CA LEU A 179 -0.16 -13.00 -19.00
C LEU A 179 0.85 -12.98 -20.16
N GLN A 180 1.82 -12.06 -20.11
CA GLN A 180 2.77 -11.80 -21.21
C GLN A 180 4.06 -12.65 -21.12
N GLY A 181 4.34 -13.27 -19.97
CA GLY A 181 5.56 -14.04 -19.75
C GLY A 181 6.82 -13.18 -19.60
N LYS A 182 6.70 -11.92 -19.19
CA LYS A 182 7.86 -11.03 -18.99
C LYS A 182 8.73 -11.51 -17.83
N ASP A 183 10.04 -11.36 -17.99
CA ASP A 183 10.99 -11.60 -16.90
C ASP A 183 11.01 -10.43 -15.89
N ILE A 184 11.59 -10.66 -14.70
CA ILE A 184 11.62 -9.66 -13.63
C ILE A 184 12.37 -8.38 -14.06
N GLY A 185 13.40 -8.48 -14.91
CA GLY A 185 14.13 -7.33 -15.44
C GLY A 185 13.28 -6.49 -16.40
N GLN A 186 12.54 -7.15 -17.29
CA GLN A 186 11.58 -6.53 -18.21
C GLN A 186 10.43 -5.87 -17.45
N LEU A 187 10.00 -6.43 -16.32
CA LEU A 187 8.98 -5.83 -15.46
C LEU A 187 9.50 -4.58 -14.75
N LEU A 188 10.76 -4.58 -14.28
CA LEU A 188 11.41 -3.39 -13.72
C LEU A 188 11.49 -2.27 -14.75
N GLU A 189 11.97 -2.57 -15.95
CA GLU A 189 12.05 -1.60 -17.04
C GLU A 189 10.68 -1.04 -17.41
N LEU A 190 9.67 -1.91 -17.52
CA LEU A 190 8.30 -1.50 -17.82
C LEU A 190 7.74 -0.56 -16.73
N TYR A 191 7.94 -0.88 -15.46
CA TYR A 191 7.48 -0.04 -14.35
C TYR A 191 8.16 1.33 -14.40
N LEU A 192 9.50 1.37 -14.51
CA LEU A 192 10.24 2.63 -14.58
C LEU A 192 9.85 3.48 -15.79
N GLU A 193 9.64 2.88 -16.97
CA GLU A 193 9.17 3.60 -18.16
C GLU A 193 7.79 4.23 -17.92
N LYS A 194 6.85 3.47 -17.34
CA LYS A 194 5.49 3.96 -17.05
C LYS A 194 5.47 5.06 -15.99
N ARG A 195 6.33 4.97 -14.99
CA ARG A 195 6.50 6.02 -13.97
C ARG A 195 7.18 7.27 -14.53
N PHE A 196 8.08 7.11 -15.50
CA PHE A 196 8.62 8.25 -16.24
C PHE A 196 7.54 8.96 -17.07
N GLU A 197 6.70 8.22 -17.79
CA GLU A 197 5.54 8.79 -18.51
C GLU A 197 4.60 9.56 -17.56
N TYR A 198 4.35 9.02 -16.36
CA TYR A 198 3.55 9.70 -15.33
C TYR A 198 4.16 11.03 -14.91
N ILE A 199 5.47 11.08 -14.64
CA ILE A 199 6.15 12.31 -14.24
C ILE A 199 6.11 13.36 -15.36
N ILE A 200 6.22 12.96 -16.62
CA ILE A 200 6.05 13.89 -17.75
C ILE A 200 4.66 14.52 -17.72
N ARG A 201 3.60 13.70 -17.57
CA ARG A 201 2.22 14.21 -17.47
C ARG A 201 2.05 15.18 -16.30
N LEU A 202 2.63 14.87 -15.14
CA LEU A 202 2.59 15.78 -14.00
C LEU A 202 3.25 17.14 -14.30
N ILE A 203 4.35 17.15 -15.05
CA ILE A 203 5.01 18.40 -15.47
C ILE A 203 4.10 19.18 -16.42
N GLU A 204 3.47 18.50 -17.39
CA GLU A 204 2.51 19.11 -18.32
C GLU A 204 1.29 19.69 -17.58
N ASP A 205 0.82 19.01 -16.54
CA ASP A 205 -0.27 19.42 -15.65
C ASP A 205 0.17 20.46 -14.59
N SER A 206 1.34 21.06 -14.74
CA SER A 206 1.88 22.12 -13.86
C SER A 206 2.08 21.70 -12.39
N ALA A 207 2.47 20.46 -12.15
CA ALA A 207 2.82 19.99 -10.80
C ALA A 207 4.01 20.76 -10.22
N THR A 208 4.04 20.87 -8.88
CA THR A 208 5.16 21.52 -8.19
C THR A 208 6.41 20.64 -8.23
N ILE A 209 7.60 21.27 -8.13
CA ILE A 209 8.88 20.53 -8.02
C ILE A 209 8.86 19.56 -6.83
N LEU A 210 8.23 19.94 -5.72
CA LEU A 210 8.11 19.07 -4.54
C LEU A 210 7.26 17.84 -4.80
N ASN A 211 6.15 17.97 -5.54
CA ASN A 211 5.33 16.83 -5.94
C ASN A 211 6.13 15.85 -6.81
N ILE A 212 6.94 16.36 -7.75
CA ILE A 212 7.77 15.51 -8.61
C ILE A 212 8.85 14.79 -7.79
N VAL A 213 9.50 15.48 -6.85
CA VAL A 213 10.48 14.86 -5.94
C VAL A 213 9.83 13.76 -5.08
N ASP A 214 8.60 13.99 -4.60
CA ASP A 214 7.84 12.99 -3.85
C ASP A 214 7.48 11.77 -4.72
N GLU A 215 7.08 11.97 -5.97
CA GLU A 215 6.80 10.87 -6.90
C GLU A 215 8.05 10.08 -7.31
N ILE A 216 9.21 10.73 -7.41
CA ILE A 216 10.51 10.06 -7.58
C ILE A 216 10.78 9.16 -6.37
N LYS A 217 10.61 9.69 -5.16
CA LYS A 217 10.81 8.95 -3.91
C LYS A 217 9.87 7.74 -3.80
N LYS A 218 8.57 7.92 -4.07
CA LYS A 218 7.57 6.84 -4.07
C LYS A 218 7.93 5.75 -5.07
N THR A 219 8.29 6.14 -6.30
CA THR A 219 8.68 5.19 -7.35
C THR A 219 9.87 4.35 -6.92
N LEU A 220 10.91 4.97 -6.36
CA LEU A 220 12.09 4.26 -5.85
C LEU A 220 11.75 3.37 -4.63
N SER A 221 10.83 3.79 -3.76
CA SER A 221 10.40 2.97 -2.62
C SER A 221 9.69 1.70 -3.07
N VAL A 222 8.78 1.83 -4.05
CA VAL A 222 8.11 0.68 -4.68
C VAL A 222 9.13 -0.24 -5.36
N VAL A 223 10.13 0.32 -6.05
CA VAL A 223 11.16 -0.51 -6.68
C VAL A 223 11.99 -1.28 -5.66
N GLU A 224 12.30 -0.66 -4.52
CA GLU A 224 13.03 -1.32 -3.42
C GLU A 224 12.26 -2.52 -2.87
N GLU A 225 10.99 -2.34 -2.54
CA GLU A 225 10.11 -3.41 -2.02
C GLU A 225 9.95 -4.55 -3.04
N LEU A 226 9.61 -4.21 -4.29
CA LEU A 226 9.24 -5.23 -5.27
C LEU A 226 10.45 -6.01 -5.80
N PHE A 227 11.56 -5.31 -6.10
CA PHE A 227 12.68 -5.89 -6.84
C PHE A 227 13.92 -6.17 -5.99
N VAL A 228 14.14 -5.40 -4.92
CA VAL A 228 15.28 -5.63 -4.01
C VAL A 228 14.89 -6.55 -2.86
N HIS A 229 13.75 -6.31 -2.20
CA HIS A 229 13.23 -7.20 -1.16
C HIS A 229 12.56 -8.46 -1.75
N GLY A 230 12.19 -8.43 -3.03
CA GLY A 230 11.71 -9.59 -3.77
C GLY A 230 10.21 -9.89 -3.59
N GLU A 231 9.41 -8.91 -3.17
CA GLU A 231 7.96 -9.12 -2.99
C GLU A 231 7.27 -9.56 -4.29
N LEU A 232 7.69 -9.02 -5.44
CA LEU A 232 7.13 -9.39 -6.74
C LEU A 232 7.38 -10.87 -7.09
N ILE A 233 8.62 -11.34 -6.88
CA ILE A 233 8.95 -12.74 -7.18
C ILE A 233 8.23 -13.69 -6.20
N HIS A 234 8.05 -13.27 -4.94
CA HIS A 234 7.25 -14.02 -3.98
C HIS A 234 5.78 -14.11 -4.38
N ALA A 235 5.17 -13.03 -4.85
CA ALA A 235 3.79 -13.03 -5.35
C ALA A 235 3.63 -13.97 -6.56
N ILE A 236 4.54 -13.88 -7.55
CA ILE A 236 4.53 -14.77 -8.72
C ILE A 236 4.70 -16.24 -8.30
N HIS A 237 5.63 -16.53 -7.40
CA HIS A 237 5.83 -17.89 -6.88
C HIS A 237 4.62 -18.40 -6.10
N SER A 238 3.95 -17.54 -5.32
CA SER A 238 2.71 -17.90 -4.60
C SER A 238 1.63 -18.41 -5.57
N VAL A 239 1.46 -17.72 -6.70
CA VAL A 239 0.54 -18.15 -7.77
C VAL A 239 1.01 -19.45 -8.43
N CYS A 240 2.27 -19.53 -8.85
CA CYS A 240 2.80 -20.72 -9.52
C CYS A 240 2.88 -21.97 -8.63
N ASN A 241 2.80 -21.80 -7.31
CA ASN A 241 2.80 -22.89 -6.33
C ASN A 241 1.39 -23.20 -5.78
N GLY A 242 0.34 -22.57 -6.31
CA GLY A 242 -1.04 -22.82 -5.88
C GLY A 242 -1.35 -22.31 -4.46
N GLN A 243 -0.53 -21.41 -3.92
CA GLN A 243 -0.77 -20.78 -2.62
C GLN A 243 -1.71 -19.57 -2.74
N TYR A 244 -1.73 -18.94 -3.92
CA TYR A 244 -2.65 -17.85 -4.24
C TYR A 244 -4.08 -18.35 -4.39
N ARG A 245 -5.03 -17.65 -3.75
CA ARG A 245 -6.46 -17.96 -3.82
C ARG A 245 -7.16 -16.88 -4.64
N CYS A 246 -7.53 -17.23 -5.86
CA CYS A 246 -8.25 -16.33 -6.76
C CYS A 246 -9.73 -16.27 -6.37
N GLU A 247 -10.25 -15.07 -6.15
CA GLU A 247 -11.61 -14.88 -5.65
C GLU A 247 -12.66 -15.28 -6.70
N LEU A 248 -12.46 -14.92 -7.96
CA LEU A 248 -13.35 -15.27 -9.07
C LEU A 248 -13.56 -16.79 -9.20
N ILE A 249 -12.49 -17.57 -9.01
CA ILE A 249 -12.57 -19.03 -9.06
C ILE A 249 -13.24 -19.58 -7.81
N ARG A 250 -12.98 -18.98 -6.64
CA ARG A 250 -13.61 -19.36 -5.36
C ARG A 250 -15.12 -19.16 -5.42
N GLU A 251 -15.58 -18.02 -5.93
CA GLU A 251 -16.99 -17.71 -6.12
C GLU A 251 -17.66 -18.68 -7.10
N MET A 252 -17.04 -18.92 -8.25
CA MET A 252 -17.53 -19.89 -9.24
C MET A 252 -17.72 -21.29 -8.63
N CYS A 253 -16.79 -21.74 -7.78
CA CYS A 253 -16.87 -23.05 -7.14
C CYS A 253 -17.90 -23.09 -6.00
N ALA A 254 -18.11 -21.98 -5.29
CA ALA A 254 -19.04 -21.91 -4.16
C ALA A 254 -20.50 -22.18 -4.58
N ASP A 255 -20.88 -21.81 -5.80
CA ASP A 255 -22.23 -21.97 -6.34
C ASP A 255 -22.47 -23.36 -6.98
N GLN A 256 -21.48 -24.26 -6.93
CA GLN A 256 -21.50 -25.52 -7.69
C GLN A 256 -21.38 -26.76 -6.80
N ALA A 257 -21.69 -27.92 -7.38
CA ALA A 257 -21.56 -29.21 -6.70
C ALA A 257 -20.08 -29.56 -6.43
N TYR A 258 -19.81 -30.33 -5.37
CA TYR A 258 -18.45 -30.76 -5.00
C TYR A 258 -17.68 -31.47 -6.13
N SER A 259 -18.36 -32.18 -7.03
CA SER A 259 -17.71 -32.82 -8.19
C SER A 259 -17.11 -31.81 -9.16
N PHE A 260 -17.76 -30.66 -9.34
CA PHE A 260 -17.26 -29.56 -10.17
C PHE A 260 -15.99 -28.96 -9.55
N GLU A 261 -16.03 -28.63 -8.26
CA GLU A 261 -14.88 -28.08 -7.54
C GLU A 261 -13.66 -29.01 -7.65
N ARG A 262 -13.86 -30.33 -7.52
CA ARG A 262 -12.79 -31.31 -7.73
C ARG A 262 -12.22 -31.27 -9.14
N THR A 263 -13.06 -31.25 -10.18
CA THR A 263 -12.61 -31.15 -11.58
C THR A 263 -11.78 -29.88 -11.80
N ILE A 264 -12.27 -28.74 -11.31
CA ILE A 264 -11.59 -27.44 -11.44
C ILE A 264 -10.25 -27.43 -10.72
N ASN A 265 -10.15 -27.98 -9.51
CA ASN A 265 -8.88 -28.07 -8.78
C ASN A 265 -7.83 -28.92 -9.51
N GLU A 266 -8.24 -30.06 -10.10
CA GLU A 266 -7.34 -30.90 -10.90
C GLU A 266 -6.81 -30.18 -12.16
N ASP A 267 -7.62 -29.30 -12.75
CA ASP A 267 -7.22 -28.50 -13.91
C ASP A 267 -6.38 -27.29 -13.50
N LEU A 268 -6.67 -26.65 -12.36
CA LEU A 268 -5.83 -25.59 -11.77
C LEU A 268 -4.40 -26.07 -11.48
N ASP A 269 -4.25 -27.30 -10.96
CA ASP A 269 -2.94 -27.94 -10.80
C ASP A 269 -2.12 -28.00 -12.09
N ARG A 270 -2.79 -28.12 -13.24
CA ARG A 270 -2.15 -28.10 -14.56
C ARG A 270 -1.83 -26.68 -15.00
N VAL A 271 -2.70 -25.71 -14.69
CA VAL A 271 -2.45 -24.28 -14.94
C VAL A 271 -1.23 -23.80 -14.17
N TRP A 272 -1.13 -24.09 -12.88
CA TRP A 272 0.02 -23.70 -12.04
C TRP A 272 1.32 -24.29 -12.58
N ARG A 273 1.32 -25.57 -12.98
CA ARG A 273 2.47 -26.22 -13.63
C ARG A 273 2.87 -25.53 -14.93
N TYR A 274 1.90 -25.24 -15.80
CA TYR A 274 2.14 -24.55 -17.06
C TYR A 274 2.72 -23.14 -16.83
N MET A 275 2.16 -22.36 -15.90
CA MET A 275 2.67 -21.03 -15.56
C MET A 275 4.09 -21.10 -14.99
N ARG A 276 4.36 -22.09 -14.13
CA ARG A 276 5.70 -22.35 -13.61
C ARG A 276 6.68 -22.65 -14.74
N GLU A 277 6.35 -23.54 -15.67
CA GLU A 277 7.21 -23.85 -16.82
C GLU A 277 7.47 -22.62 -17.72
N LYS A 278 6.41 -21.84 -17.99
CA LYS A 278 6.49 -20.59 -18.78
C LYS A 278 7.48 -19.58 -18.18
N LEU A 279 7.57 -19.53 -16.85
CA LEU A 279 8.41 -18.58 -16.11
C LEU A 279 9.77 -19.16 -15.66
N SER A 280 9.89 -20.48 -15.49
CA SER A 280 11.09 -21.15 -14.94
C SER A 280 12.35 -21.02 -15.81
N GLY A 281 12.21 -20.65 -17.09
CA GLY A 281 13.33 -20.40 -18.00
C GLY A 281 13.76 -18.92 -18.09
N ARG A 282 13.07 -17.99 -17.43
CA ARG A 282 13.18 -16.53 -17.67
C ARG A 282 13.66 -15.76 -16.44
N GLY A 283 14.73 -16.24 -15.78
CA GLY A 283 15.31 -15.57 -14.61
C GLY A 283 14.55 -15.88 -13.32
N ALA A 284 14.60 -17.14 -12.89
CA ALA A 284 13.95 -17.66 -11.68
C ALA A 284 14.64 -17.21 -10.37
N GLY A 285 14.87 -15.91 -10.22
CA GLY A 285 15.54 -15.34 -9.04
C GLY A 285 15.31 -13.85 -8.90
N THR A 286 15.64 -13.33 -7.72
CA THR A 286 15.71 -11.89 -7.47
C THR A 286 16.76 -11.25 -8.37
N LEU A 287 16.49 -10.04 -8.86
CA LEU A 287 17.50 -9.29 -9.61
C LEU A 287 18.69 -8.95 -8.69
N PRO A 288 19.93 -8.98 -9.20
CA PRO A 288 21.07 -8.48 -8.44
C PRO A 288 20.83 -7.01 -8.06
N SER A 289 21.02 -6.68 -6.78
CA SER A 289 20.80 -5.31 -6.27
C SER A 289 21.60 -4.26 -7.05
N GLN A 290 22.79 -4.61 -7.55
CA GLN A 290 23.60 -3.76 -8.42
C GLN A 290 22.88 -3.39 -9.72
N LEU A 291 22.28 -4.38 -10.40
CA LEU A 291 21.55 -4.16 -11.66
C LEU A 291 20.31 -3.28 -11.43
N VAL A 292 19.58 -3.50 -10.33
CA VAL A 292 18.45 -2.64 -9.95
C VAL A 292 18.93 -1.20 -9.73
N GLY A 293 20.05 -1.04 -9.01
CA GLY A 293 20.68 0.26 -8.77
C GLY A 293 21.10 0.98 -10.06
N GLU A 294 21.68 0.28 -11.02
CA GLU A 294 22.06 0.83 -12.33
C GLU A 294 20.83 1.32 -13.12
N LYS A 295 19.77 0.51 -13.18
CA LYS A 295 18.52 0.87 -13.87
C LYS A 295 17.85 2.08 -13.20
N CYS A 296 17.83 2.12 -11.86
CA CYS A 296 17.31 3.27 -11.11
C CYS A 296 18.15 4.53 -11.35
N ALA A 297 19.48 4.42 -11.39
CA ALA A 297 20.35 5.57 -11.64
C ALA A 297 20.14 6.16 -13.04
N ALA A 298 19.99 5.30 -14.05
CA ALA A 298 19.66 5.72 -15.42
C ALA A 298 18.27 6.39 -15.49
N TRP A 299 17.28 5.82 -14.80
CA TRP A 299 15.94 6.40 -14.72
C TRP A 299 15.92 7.76 -14.00
N ILE A 300 16.65 7.89 -12.88
CA ILE A 300 16.82 9.16 -12.15
C ILE A 300 17.42 10.21 -13.07
N GLU A 301 18.44 9.85 -13.87
CA GLU A 301 19.07 10.76 -14.81
C GLU A 301 18.09 11.26 -15.87
N LYS A 302 17.38 10.34 -16.52
CA LYS A 302 16.35 10.65 -17.52
C LYS A 302 15.26 11.56 -16.94
N THR A 303 14.80 11.25 -15.74
CA THR A 303 13.74 12.00 -15.04
C THR A 303 14.20 13.40 -14.65
N CYS A 304 15.34 13.50 -13.97
CA CYS A 304 15.89 14.79 -13.53
C CYS A 304 16.20 15.71 -14.71
N ALA A 305 16.63 15.18 -15.86
CA ALA A 305 16.88 15.98 -17.05
C ALA A 305 15.63 16.69 -17.58
N VAL A 306 14.45 16.06 -17.49
CA VAL A 306 13.18 16.68 -17.89
C VAL A 306 12.70 17.66 -16.81
N THR A 307 12.74 17.26 -15.54
CA THR A 307 12.33 18.12 -14.42
C THR A 307 13.21 19.36 -14.28
N HIS A 308 14.49 19.29 -14.67
CA HIS A 308 15.40 20.43 -14.62
C HIS A 308 14.88 21.63 -15.42
N LYS A 309 14.19 21.41 -16.53
CA LYS A 309 13.58 22.49 -17.32
C LYS A 309 12.55 23.27 -16.50
N LEU A 310 11.67 22.56 -15.79
CA LEU A 310 10.72 23.16 -14.86
C LEU A 310 11.42 23.92 -13.73
N VAL A 311 12.51 23.38 -13.18
CA VAL A 311 13.31 24.07 -12.15
C VAL A 311 13.88 25.38 -12.69
N ALA A 312 14.42 25.38 -13.90
CA ALA A 312 14.95 26.58 -14.54
C ALA A 312 13.85 27.64 -14.74
N GLU A 313 12.69 27.23 -15.27
CA GLU A 313 11.53 28.12 -15.46
C GLU A 313 11.05 28.71 -14.14
N VAL A 314 10.89 27.89 -13.08
CA VAL A 314 10.50 28.38 -11.74
C VAL A 314 11.52 29.36 -11.20
N CYS A 315 12.81 29.10 -11.40
CA CYS A 315 13.87 30.00 -10.96
C CYS A 315 13.83 31.36 -11.67
N GLU A 316 13.37 31.45 -12.91
CA GLU A 316 13.24 32.74 -13.62
C GLU A 316 12.35 33.73 -12.88
N TYR A 317 11.29 33.23 -12.20
CA TYR A 317 10.35 34.04 -11.43
C TYR A 317 10.86 34.51 -10.06
N PHE A 318 12.05 34.09 -9.63
CA PHE A 318 12.59 34.54 -8.35
C PHE A 318 13.18 35.95 -8.44
N ASP A 319 12.78 36.81 -7.51
CA ASP A 319 13.20 38.21 -7.46
C ASP A 319 14.31 38.44 -6.42
N ASN A 320 14.44 37.55 -5.45
CA ASN A 320 15.40 37.68 -4.35
C ASN A 320 16.03 36.32 -3.95
N LEU A 321 17.13 36.41 -3.19
CA LEU A 321 17.87 35.24 -2.73
C LEU A 321 17.10 34.42 -1.68
N ASP A 322 16.18 35.03 -0.94
CA ASP A 322 15.39 34.31 0.07
C ASP A 322 14.48 33.25 -0.58
N GLN A 323 13.82 33.59 -1.69
CA GLN A 323 13.01 32.63 -2.47
C GLN A 323 13.85 31.45 -3.00
N VAL A 324 15.07 31.73 -3.46
CA VAL A 324 16.02 30.69 -3.90
C VAL A 324 16.40 29.77 -2.73
N ILE A 325 16.71 30.36 -1.57
CA ILE A 325 17.08 29.61 -0.35
C ILE A 325 15.90 28.77 0.15
N ASP A 326 14.69 29.32 0.12
CA ASP A 326 13.47 28.62 0.55
C ASP A 326 13.18 27.40 -0.34
N LEU A 327 13.33 27.54 -1.67
CA LEU A 327 13.21 26.41 -2.59
C LEU A 327 14.25 25.32 -2.28
N LEU A 328 15.53 25.71 -2.14
CA LEU A 328 16.61 24.78 -1.81
C LEU A 328 16.36 24.08 -0.49
N GLN A 329 15.87 24.80 0.52
CA GLN A 329 15.54 24.25 1.82
C GLN A 329 14.38 23.26 1.73
N ALA A 330 13.31 23.60 1.01
CA ALA A 330 12.15 22.72 0.83
C ALA A 330 12.52 21.40 0.12
N ILE A 331 13.29 21.48 -0.98
CA ILE A 331 13.78 20.30 -1.70
C ILE A 331 14.70 19.46 -0.80
N THR A 332 15.62 20.11 -0.07
CA THR A 332 16.56 19.41 0.82
C THR A 332 15.84 18.67 1.95
N VAL A 333 14.77 19.26 2.51
CA VAL A 333 13.95 18.62 3.54
C VAL A 333 13.26 17.38 2.96
N SER A 334 12.62 17.51 1.79
CA SER A 334 11.93 16.41 1.11
C SER A 334 12.88 15.24 0.80
N LEU A 335 14.09 15.51 0.29
CA LEU A 335 15.08 14.49 -0.06
C LEU A 335 15.74 13.79 1.14
N LYS A 336 15.68 14.39 2.34
CA LYS A 336 16.28 13.81 3.56
C LYS A 336 15.32 12.91 4.32
N GLN A 337 14.01 13.10 4.14
CA GLN A 337 12.99 12.40 4.88
C GLN A 337 12.61 11.10 4.17
N ASP A 338 12.73 9.96 4.86
CA ASP A 338 12.29 8.63 4.44
C ASP A 338 12.73 8.24 3.02
N TRP A 339 13.95 8.59 2.63
CA TRP A 339 14.48 8.25 1.31
C TRP A 339 14.86 6.76 1.22
N PRO A 340 14.50 6.05 0.13
CA PRO A 340 14.81 4.63 -0.04
C PRO A 340 16.32 4.37 -0.12
N ARG A 341 16.75 3.12 0.14
CA ARG A 341 18.21 2.81 0.09
C ARG A 341 18.75 2.75 -1.33
N ILE A 342 17.85 2.64 -2.31
CA ILE A 342 18.17 2.68 -3.73
C ILE A 342 18.00 4.08 -4.29
N GLY A 343 18.92 4.47 -5.20
CA GLY A 343 18.97 5.82 -5.74
C GLY A 343 19.54 6.82 -4.72
N SER A 344 20.61 7.51 -5.06
CA SER A 344 21.22 8.49 -4.15
C SER A 344 20.39 9.77 -4.12
N SER A 345 19.84 10.15 -2.96
CA SER A 345 19.14 11.43 -2.78
C SER A 345 20.02 12.63 -3.13
N ARG A 346 21.33 12.51 -2.86
CA ARG A 346 22.34 13.47 -3.31
C ARG A 346 22.44 13.54 -4.84
N SER A 347 22.42 12.39 -5.51
CA SER A 347 22.41 12.38 -6.99
C SER A 347 21.16 13.03 -7.56
N VAL A 348 19.99 12.86 -6.92
CA VAL A 348 18.76 13.55 -7.34
C VAL A 348 18.92 15.05 -7.14
N TYR A 349 19.39 15.49 -5.96
CA TYR A 349 19.64 16.91 -5.67
C TYR A 349 20.57 17.55 -6.70
N ASP A 350 21.73 16.93 -6.94
CA ASP A 350 22.76 17.46 -7.84
C ASP A 350 22.25 17.50 -9.30
N LYS A 351 21.56 16.44 -9.77
CA LYS A 351 21.04 16.35 -11.15
C LYS A 351 19.76 17.16 -11.40
N LEU A 352 18.96 17.44 -10.37
CA LEU A 352 17.72 18.21 -10.48
C LEU A 352 18.02 19.71 -10.57
N LEU A 353 18.89 20.21 -9.69
CA LEU A 353 19.17 21.64 -9.58
C LEU A 353 20.18 22.11 -10.62
N GLN A 354 21.18 21.28 -10.95
CA GLN A 354 22.29 21.56 -11.86
C GLN A 354 22.79 23.02 -11.73
N THR A 355 22.92 23.74 -12.85
CA THR A 355 23.37 25.13 -12.85
C THR A 355 22.23 26.14 -12.66
N ALA A 356 20.96 25.76 -12.84
CA ALA A 356 19.82 26.69 -12.87
C ALA A 356 19.73 27.58 -11.62
N VAL A 357 19.82 26.99 -10.43
CA VAL A 357 19.74 27.75 -9.17
C VAL A 357 20.97 28.65 -8.99
N VAL A 358 22.15 28.15 -9.36
CA VAL A 358 23.41 28.89 -9.25
C VAL A 358 23.43 30.07 -10.20
N ASP A 359 22.94 29.88 -11.43
CA ASP A 359 22.90 30.91 -12.46
C ASP A 359 21.88 31.99 -12.12
N LYS A 360 20.71 31.61 -11.57
CA LYS A 360 19.75 32.59 -11.06
C LYS A 360 20.30 33.36 -9.86
N ALA A 361 20.94 32.70 -8.90
CA ALA A 361 21.56 33.37 -7.76
C ALA A 361 22.64 34.38 -8.21
N LYS A 362 23.46 34.03 -9.22
CA LYS A 362 24.41 34.97 -9.83
C LYS A 362 23.70 36.15 -10.50
N SER A 363 22.62 35.90 -11.24
CA SER A 363 21.84 36.95 -11.91
C SER A 363 21.23 37.95 -10.93
N ILE A 364 20.73 37.48 -9.77
CA ILE A 364 20.20 38.36 -8.70
C ILE A 364 21.34 39.15 -8.03
N CYS A 365 22.50 38.52 -7.81
CA CYS A 365 23.65 39.17 -7.17
C CYS A 365 24.39 40.16 -8.08
N ALA A 366 24.39 39.98 -9.40
CA ALA A 366 25.10 40.83 -10.36
C ALA A 366 24.74 42.33 -10.27
N PRO A 367 23.46 42.75 -10.27
CA PRO A 367 23.10 44.16 -10.12
C PRO A 367 23.42 44.72 -8.72
N MET A 368 23.47 43.89 -7.68
CA MET A 368 23.95 44.29 -6.35
C MET A 368 25.46 44.56 -6.34
N ALA A 369 26.20 43.96 -7.28
CA ALA A 369 27.62 44.20 -7.47
C ALA A 369 27.91 45.51 -8.21
N ASP A 370 27.06 45.87 -9.19
CA ASP A 370 27.25 47.05 -10.05
C ASP A 370 26.75 48.37 -9.45
N THR A 371 25.84 48.33 -8.47
CA THR A 371 25.23 49.53 -7.86
C THR A 371 25.82 49.94 -6.51
N ALA A 372 26.61 49.07 -5.89
CA ALA A 372 27.24 49.31 -4.59
C ALA A 372 28.70 49.72 -4.79
N THR A 373 29.14 50.79 -4.12
CA THR A 373 30.57 51.04 -3.92
C THR A 373 31.22 49.76 -3.38
N PRO A 374 32.49 49.44 -3.72
CA PRO A 374 33.16 48.21 -3.29
C PRO A 374 33.06 47.91 -1.79
N SER A 375 32.84 48.94 -0.95
CA SER A 375 32.57 48.82 0.49
C SER A 375 31.17 48.30 0.81
N ALA A 376 30.11 48.77 0.16
CA ALA A 376 28.74 48.34 0.43
C ALA A 376 28.47 46.90 -0.04
N MET A 377 29.09 46.48 -1.14
CA MET A 377 29.04 45.09 -1.61
C MET A 377 29.77 44.14 -0.65
N LYS A 378 30.95 44.53 -0.16
CA LYS A 378 31.69 43.80 0.88
C LYS A 378 30.89 43.71 2.17
N GLU A 379 30.24 44.79 2.57
CA GLU A 379 29.42 44.81 3.78
C GLU A 379 28.20 43.89 3.67
N THR A 380 27.56 43.84 2.49
CA THR A 380 26.42 42.96 2.21
C THR A 380 26.85 41.49 2.13
N MET A 381 27.96 41.18 1.46
CA MET A 381 28.53 39.83 1.43
C MET A 381 28.97 39.36 2.82
N ALA A 382 29.61 40.22 3.61
CA ALA A 382 29.97 39.93 5.00
C ALA A 382 28.72 39.64 5.85
N THR A 383 27.62 40.37 5.62
CA THR A 383 26.34 40.15 6.32
C THR A 383 25.70 38.81 5.92
N ASN A 384 25.71 38.48 4.63
CA ASN A 384 25.15 37.23 4.10
C ASN A 384 25.96 36.00 4.55
N VAL A 385 27.30 36.08 4.53
CA VAL A 385 28.18 35.03 5.04
C VAL A 385 27.98 34.85 6.55
N LEU A 386 27.85 35.95 7.30
CA LEU A 386 27.54 35.90 8.73
C LEU A 386 26.18 35.25 8.99
N GLN A 387 25.14 35.60 8.23
CA GLN A 387 23.82 34.98 8.34
C GLN A 387 23.85 33.50 7.97
N LEU A 388 24.56 33.10 6.92
CA LEU A 388 24.72 31.69 6.54
C LEU A 388 25.42 30.88 7.65
N LEU A 389 26.48 31.43 8.24
CA LEU A 389 27.18 30.80 9.37
C LEU A 389 26.29 30.71 10.62
N LEU A 390 25.53 31.76 10.93
CA LEU A 390 24.56 31.75 12.04
C LEU A 390 23.42 30.77 11.79
N ARG A 391 22.88 30.69 10.56
CA ARG A 391 21.80 29.77 10.18
C ARG A 391 22.29 28.32 10.15
N LEU A 392 23.56 28.07 9.78
CA LEU A 392 24.24 26.78 9.96
C LEU A 392 24.35 26.38 11.43
N CYS A 393 24.48 27.35 12.34
CA CYS A 393 24.46 27.12 13.78
C CYS A 393 23.03 26.92 14.32
N ASP A 394 22.02 27.56 13.73
CA ASP A 394 20.62 27.51 14.20
C ASP A 394 19.79 26.36 13.56
N LEU A 395 20.34 25.61 12.61
CA LEU A 395 19.67 24.46 11.97
C LEU A 395 19.37 23.35 13.00
N HIS A 396 18.08 23.22 13.29
CA HIS A 396 17.40 22.51 14.38
C HIS A 396 18.07 21.31 15.07
N SER A 397 18.00 21.40 16.41
CA SER A 397 18.05 20.35 17.41
C SER A 397 16.77 19.51 17.38
N ASP A 398 16.78 18.35 16.72
CA ASP A 398 15.64 17.43 16.81
C ASP A 398 15.76 16.49 18.02
N LYS A 399 14.64 16.30 18.72
CA LYS A 399 14.51 15.92 20.14
C LYS A 399 14.95 14.50 20.53
N GLN A 400 15.62 13.73 19.68
CA GLN A 400 16.07 12.38 20.06
C GLN A 400 17.56 12.08 19.85
N ASN A 401 18.33 12.97 19.23
CA ASN A 401 19.80 12.86 19.13
C ASN A 401 20.50 14.24 18.95
N GLY A 402 19.80 15.32 19.29
CA GLY A 402 20.13 16.70 18.90
C GLY A 402 21.43 17.26 19.49
N ALA A 403 21.74 17.02 20.76
CA ALA A 403 22.84 17.72 21.43
C ALA A 403 24.23 17.39 20.84
N ALA A 404 24.54 16.12 20.58
CA ALA A 404 25.86 15.72 20.09
C ALA A 404 26.15 16.17 18.64
N ARG A 405 25.13 16.14 17.76
CA ARG A 405 25.27 16.61 16.37
C ARG A 405 25.30 18.12 16.27
N PHE A 406 24.52 18.80 17.11
CA PHE A 406 24.55 20.26 17.21
C PHE A 406 25.90 20.75 17.73
N LEU A 407 26.45 20.08 18.75
CA LEU A 407 27.77 20.38 19.30
C LEU A 407 28.90 20.05 18.32
N ALA A 408 28.79 18.99 17.51
CA ALA A 408 29.75 18.69 16.44
C ALA A 408 29.74 19.75 15.32
N ARG A 409 28.57 20.30 14.98
CA ARG A 409 28.43 21.38 13.98
C ARG A 409 28.91 22.73 14.51
N ALA A 410 28.60 23.06 15.77
CA ALA A 410 29.15 24.23 16.44
C ALA A 410 30.69 24.14 16.55
N ARG A 411 31.24 22.96 16.84
CA ARG A 411 32.68 22.68 16.81
C ARG A 411 33.26 22.78 15.41
N LEU A 412 32.56 22.32 14.37
CA LEU A 412 32.97 22.45 12.97
C LEU A 412 32.98 23.92 12.52
N ALA A 413 31.95 24.68 12.87
CA ALA A 413 31.88 26.11 12.58
C ALA A 413 32.98 26.89 13.32
N LEU A 414 33.24 26.58 14.58
CA LEU A 414 34.35 27.13 15.35
C LEU A 414 35.71 26.72 14.76
N ALA A 415 35.85 25.46 14.32
CA ALA A 415 37.05 24.96 13.68
C ALA A 415 37.32 25.64 12.34
N LEU A 416 36.29 25.89 11.52
CA LEU A 416 36.38 26.64 10.26
C LEU A 416 36.79 28.10 10.52
N VAL A 417 36.20 28.74 11.54
CA VAL A 417 36.56 30.10 12.00
C VAL A 417 38.02 30.18 12.46
N HIS A 418 38.54 29.14 13.11
CA HIS A 418 39.92 29.11 13.60
C HIS A 418 40.96 28.60 12.58
N SER A 419 40.59 27.70 11.67
CA SER A 419 41.52 27.09 10.70
C SER A 419 41.90 28.05 9.58
N GLU A 420 40.99 28.95 9.19
CA GLU A 420 41.23 29.92 8.12
C GLU A 420 40.86 31.34 8.57
N SER A 421 41.37 31.74 9.73
CA SER A 421 41.07 33.05 10.33
C SER A 421 41.37 34.24 9.40
N SER A 422 42.37 34.11 8.52
CA SER A 422 42.71 35.13 7.51
C SER A 422 41.66 35.22 6.40
N LEU A 423 41.13 34.10 5.93
CA LEU A 423 40.11 34.05 4.88
C LEU A 423 38.76 34.56 5.42
N ILE A 424 38.35 34.09 6.60
CA ILE A 424 37.11 34.53 7.25
C ILE A 424 37.19 35.99 7.70
N SER A 425 38.35 36.44 8.17
CA SER A 425 38.59 37.87 8.43
C SER A 425 38.53 38.69 7.13
N THR A 426 38.88 38.14 5.98
CA THR A 426 38.78 38.85 4.70
C THR A 426 37.34 38.87 4.18
N LEU A 427 36.60 37.77 4.36
CA LEU A 427 35.19 37.64 3.98
C LEU A 427 34.24 38.47 4.86
N LEU A 428 34.58 38.67 6.12
CA LEU A 428 33.87 39.55 7.05
C LEU A 428 34.40 41.00 7.04
N ASP A 429 35.12 41.37 5.97
CA ASP A 429 35.71 42.70 5.73
C ASP A 429 36.57 43.26 6.88
N LYS A 430 37.23 42.38 7.63
CA LYS A 430 38.02 42.69 8.83
C LYS A 430 37.21 43.44 9.91
N ASP A 431 35.88 43.33 9.88
CA ASP A 431 35.00 43.90 10.88
C ASP A 431 35.16 43.12 12.20
N SER A 432 36.01 43.67 13.06
CA SER A 432 36.30 43.12 14.39
C SER A 432 35.04 42.93 15.25
N GLN A 433 33.98 43.73 15.05
CA GLN A 433 32.73 43.59 15.81
C GLN A 433 31.92 42.38 15.33
N ARG A 434 31.80 42.16 14.01
CA ARG A 434 31.10 40.99 13.45
C ARG A 434 31.81 39.69 13.80
N ILE A 435 33.15 39.68 13.71
CA ILE A 435 33.98 38.53 14.10
C ILE A 435 33.83 38.23 15.60
N THR A 436 33.82 39.27 16.44
CA THR A 436 33.64 39.11 17.88
C THR A 436 32.23 38.63 18.23
N SER A 437 31.19 39.17 17.58
CA SER A 437 29.80 38.76 17.76
C SER A 437 29.59 37.29 17.35
N LEU A 438 30.14 36.87 16.21
CA LEU A 438 30.11 35.47 15.76
C LEU A 438 30.80 34.54 16.77
N ASN A 439 31.99 34.91 17.22
CA ASN A 439 32.74 34.13 18.21
C ASN A 439 32.04 34.05 19.57
N GLN A 440 31.46 35.16 20.05
CA GLN A 440 30.70 35.18 21.31
C GLN A 440 29.44 34.32 21.21
N ARG A 441 28.74 34.36 20.08
CA ARG A 441 27.54 33.56 19.86
C ARG A 441 27.87 32.07 19.75
N LEU A 442 28.91 31.71 19.00
CA LEU A 442 29.42 30.33 18.92
C LEU A 442 29.83 29.79 20.30
N ARG A 443 30.56 30.59 21.11
CA ARG A 443 30.94 30.21 22.48
C ARG A 443 29.73 30.05 23.40
N SER A 444 28.78 30.98 23.37
CA SER A 444 27.55 30.88 24.16
C SER A 444 26.72 29.66 23.79
N ILE A 445 26.68 29.29 22.50
CA ILE A 445 26.00 28.08 22.01
C ILE A 445 26.71 26.81 22.50
N ILE A 446 28.05 26.79 22.52
CA ILE A 446 28.83 25.66 23.05
C ILE A 446 28.64 25.53 24.57
N GLU A 447 28.69 26.65 25.31
CA GLU A 447 28.52 26.67 26.78
C GLU A 447 27.11 26.27 27.23
N LYS A 448 26.06 26.61 26.45
CA LYS A 448 24.67 26.22 26.78
C LYS A 448 24.34 24.75 26.50
N ASN A 449 25.19 24.03 25.76
CA ASN A 449 24.95 22.64 25.33
C ASN A 449 26.05 21.67 25.80
N LEU A 450 26.98 22.15 26.63
CA LEU A 450 27.83 21.36 27.54
C LEU A 450 27.04 21.09 28.83
#